data_AF-A0A6C0DLC5-F1
#
_entry.id   AF-A0A6C0DLC5-F1
#
_cell.length_a   1.000
_cell.length_b   1.000
_cell.length_c   1.000
_cell.angle_alpha   90.00
_cell.angle_beta   90.00
_cell.angle_gamma   90.00
#
_symmetry.space_group_name_H-M   'P 1'
#
loop_
_entity.id
_entity.type
_entity.pdbx_description
1 polymer ?
#
loop_
_entity_poly.entity_id
_entity_poly.type
_entity_poly.pdbx_seq_one_letter_code
_entity_poly.pdbx_strand_id
1 'polypeptide(L)'
;MSNMSPMTSIYIPFVDSRFTEKDVISTFDYYNICNVSRVDFVEIPEKTNVCHAFIHVNNWYNSNNASIAFWDITNKGSYKFYYSLSQSNSNSFWLLLPNKNPIPKTKLNIHQLAVMISEMEKKIADQQSEMDIMRNQIADLELKSICIANKVSSVSTRTHTLWKNDDDNDTDNGIVDQEDDRLNTAFISDDDIPDLIECSSDSDDDSSDDMFSRVIC
;
A
#
# COMPACT_ATOMS: atom_id res chain seq x y z
N MET A 1 36.13 -9.24 -8.66
CA MET A 1 34.89 -9.99 -8.89
C MET A 1 33.91 -9.53 -7.84
N SER A 2 32.88 -8.76 -8.21
CA SER A 2 31.85 -8.29 -7.31
C SER A 2 31.10 -9.50 -6.74
N ASN A 3 31.03 -9.60 -5.40
CA ASN A 3 30.16 -10.54 -4.70
C ASN A 3 28.71 -10.13 -4.97
N MET A 4 28.16 -10.53 -6.12
CA MET A 4 26.72 -10.46 -6.34
C MET A 4 26.07 -11.48 -5.43
N SER A 5 25.22 -11.02 -4.51
CA SER A 5 24.33 -11.90 -3.77
C SER A 5 23.56 -12.75 -4.77
N PRO A 6 23.49 -14.08 -4.57
CA PRO A 6 22.81 -14.95 -5.51
C PRO A 6 21.35 -14.52 -5.62
N MET A 7 20.85 -14.40 -6.84
CA MET A 7 19.45 -14.12 -7.11
C MET A 7 18.59 -15.26 -6.54
N THR A 8 17.83 -14.97 -5.48
CA THR A 8 17.04 -15.96 -4.75
C THR A 8 15.55 -15.94 -5.08
N SER A 9 15.07 -15.00 -5.91
CA SER A 9 13.65 -14.94 -6.25
C SER A 9 13.38 -14.41 -7.65
N ILE A 10 12.43 -15.03 -8.34
CA ILE A 10 12.00 -14.73 -9.71
C ILE A 10 10.52 -14.34 -9.66
N TYR A 11 10.14 -13.35 -10.47
CA TYR A 11 8.76 -12.92 -10.66
C TYR A 11 8.26 -13.34 -12.05
N ILE A 12 7.06 -13.92 -12.12
CA ILE A 12 6.35 -14.21 -13.37
C ILE A 12 5.05 -13.40 -13.38
N PRO A 13 4.91 -12.42 -14.31
CA PRO A 13 3.72 -11.58 -14.35
C PRO A 13 2.44 -12.31 -14.69
N PHE A 14 2.51 -13.35 -15.52
CA PHE A 14 1.33 -14.05 -16.01
C PHE A 14 1.55 -15.55 -15.98
N VAL A 15 0.82 -16.21 -15.09
CA VAL A 15 0.70 -17.66 -15.01
C VAL A 15 -0.79 -18.00 -15.05
N ASP A 16 -1.16 -19.02 -15.84
CA ASP A 16 -2.54 -19.50 -15.89
C ASP A 16 -2.93 -20.09 -14.53
N SER A 17 -4.11 -19.73 -14.02
CA SER A 17 -4.65 -20.19 -12.73
C SER A 17 -4.72 -21.72 -12.57
N ARG A 18 -4.69 -22.47 -13.70
CA ARG A 18 -4.65 -23.94 -13.70
C ARG A 18 -3.31 -24.52 -13.23
N PHE A 19 -2.24 -23.73 -13.24
CA PHE A 19 -0.94 -24.20 -12.75
C PHE A 19 -0.91 -24.24 -11.24
N THR A 20 -0.57 -25.40 -10.69
CA THR A 20 -0.29 -25.55 -9.27
C THR A 20 1.18 -25.24 -8.97
N GLU A 21 1.50 -25.02 -7.69
CA GLU A 21 2.89 -24.87 -7.24
C GLU A 21 3.75 -26.06 -7.71
N LYS A 22 3.21 -27.28 -7.60
CA LYS A 22 3.89 -28.51 -8.03
C LYS A 22 4.19 -28.49 -9.52
N ASP A 23 3.30 -27.98 -10.36
CA ASP A 23 3.50 -27.92 -11.81
C ASP A 23 4.63 -26.95 -12.16
N VAL A 24 4.66 -25.78 -11.52
CA VAL A 24 5.74 -24.80 -11.71
C VAL A 24 7.07 -25.38 -11.25
N ILE A 25 7.13 -25.97 -10.04
CA ILE A 25 8.35 -26.62 -9.53
C ILE A 25 8.83 -27.71 -10.48
N SER A 26 7.94 -28.61 -10.90
CA SER A 26 8.28 -29.72 -11.80
C SER A 26 8.75 -29.22 -13.17
N THR A 27 8.17 -28.12 -13.66
CA THR A 27 8.59 -27.50 -14.93
C THR A 27 10.02 -26.95 -14.81
N PHE A 28 10.32 -26.16 -13.78
CA PHE A 28 11.67 -25.61 -13.59
C PHE A 28 12.72 -26.71 -13.38
N ASP A 29 12.34 -27.80 -12.69
CA ASP A 29 13.19 -28.96 -12.47
C ASP A 29 13.47 -29.73 -13.77
N TYR A 30 12.42 -30.05 -14.53
CA TYR A 30 12.51 -30.76 -15.81
C TYR A 30 13.43 -30.05 -16.82
N TYR A 31 13.33 -28.72 -16.92
CA TYR A 31 14.16 -27.92 -17.82
C TYR A 31 15.56 -27.59 -17.25
N ASN A 32 15.89 -28.11 -16.07
CA ASN A 32 17.16 -27.89 -15.36
C ASN A 32 17.49 -26.40 -15.18
N ILE A 33 16.51 -25.57 -14.79
CA ILE A 33 16.70 -24.14 -14.55
C ILE A 33 17.19 -23.88 -13.12
N CYS A 34 16.39 -24.22 -12.12
CA CYS A 34 16.75 -24.02 -10.72
C CYS A 34 15.95 -24.93 -9.78
N ASN A 35 16.46 -25.09 -8.56
CA ASN A 35 15.78 -25.75 -7.47
C ASN A 35 14.82 -24.76 -6.78
N VAL A 36 13.53 -24.94 -7.02
CA VAL A 36 12.48 -24.08 -6.47
C VAL A 36 12.12 -24.54 -5.05
N SER A 37 12.16 -23.60 -4.10
CA SER A 37 11.83 -23.79 -2.69
C SER A 37 10.33 -23.73 -2.43
N ARG A 38 9.68 -22.71 -3.01
CA ARG A 38 8.24 -22.48 -2.95
C ARG A 38 7.79 -21.56 -4.07
N VAL A 39 6.50 -21.58 -4.38
CA VAL A 39 5.86 -20.65 -5.31
C VAL A 39 4.68 -19.97 -4.64
N ASP A 40 4.72 -18.65 -4.56
CA ASP A 40 3.61 -17.85 -4.03
C ASP A 40 2.80 -17.29 -5.20
N PHE A 41 1.51 -17.66 -5.31
CA PHE A 41 0.60 -17.11 -6.32
C PHE A 41 -0.19 -15.92 -5.75
N VAL A 42 -0.36 -14.88 -6.57
CA VAL A 42 -1.17 -13.71 -6.22
C VAL A 42 -2.17 -13.48 -7.35
N GLU A 43 -3.46 -13.53 -7.01
CA GLU A 43 -4.54 -13.31 -7.95
C GLU A 43 -4.55 -11.86 -8.45
N ILE A 44 -4.92 -11.67 -9.72
CA ILE A 44 -5.09 -10.36 -10.32
C ILE A 44 -6.59 -10.05 -10.28
N PRO A 45 -7.06 -9.06 -9.50
CA PRO A 45 -8.49 -8.84 -9.28
C PRO A 45 -9.28 -8.60 -10.58
N GLU A 46 -8.62 -8.06 -11.61
CA GLU A 46 -9.24 -7.78 -12.91
C GLU A 46 -9.26 -9.00 -13.87
N LYS A 47 -8.57 -10.10 -13.55
CA LYS A 47 -8.39 -11.23 -14.47
C LYS A 47 -8.55 -12.58 -13.76
N THR A 48 -9.68 -13.23 -13.99
CA THR A 48 -10.09 -14.45 -13.29
C THR A 48 -9.25 -15.70 -13.60
N ASN A 49 -8.53 -15.73 -14.73
CA ASN A 49 -7.81 -16.94 -15.17
C ASN A 49 -6.28 -16.81 -15.10
N VAL A 50 -5.75 -15.69 -14.62
CA VAL A 50 -4.30 -15.47 -14.52
C VAL A 50 -3.91 -14.92 -13.17
N CYS A 51 -2.76 -15.37 -12.70
CA CYS A 51 -2.15 -14.92 -11.46
C CYS A 51 -0.71 -14.45 -11.72
N HIS A 52 -0.23 -13.62 -10.82
CA HIS A 52 1.19 -13.39 -10.62
C HIS A 52 1.79 -14.59 -9.86
N ALA A 53 3.03 -14.96 -10.19
CA ALA A 53 3.76 -15.96 -9.42
C ALA A 53 5.12 -15.43 -8.96
N PHE A 54 5.45 -15.70 -7.70
CA PHE A 54 6.72 -15.37 -7.08
C PHE A 54 7.43 -16.67 -6.71
N ILE A 55 8.50 -16.96 -7.43
CA ILE A 55 9.27 -18.19 -7.27
C ILE A 55 10.43 -17.89 -6.34
N HIS A 56 10.58 -18.68 -5.29
CA HIS A 56 11.72 -18.61 -4.37
C HIS A 56 12.68 -19.74 -4.70
N VAL A 57 13.92 -19.39 -4.98
CA VAL A 57 14.95 -20.31 -5.48
C VAL A 57 15.91 -20.65 -4.35
N ASN A 58 16.10 -21.95 -4.08
CA ASN A 58 17.13 -22.42 -3.14
C ASN A 58 18.52 -22.27 -3.77
N ASN A 59 18.68 -22.80 -4.98
CA ASN A 59 19.91 -22.72 -5.75
C ASN A 59 19.61 -22.88 -7.25
N TRP A 60 20.48 -22.31 -8.08
CA TRP A 60 20.48 -22.55 -9.52
C TRP A 60 21.18 -23.87 -9.83
N TYR A 61 20.73 -24.57 -10.87
CA TYR A 61 21.39 -25.78 -11.30
C TYR A 61 22.66 -25.47 -12.09
N ASN A 62 23.63 -26.39 -12.05
CA ASN A 62 24.84 -26.28 -12.85
C ASN A 62 24.58 -26.78 -14.29
N SER A 63 23.74 -26.04 -15.02
CA SER A 63 23.35 -26.36 -16.39
C SER A 63 23.53 -25.14 -17.30
N ASN A 64 23.65 -25.37 -18.61
CA ASN A 64 23.73 -24.30 -19.59
C ASN A 64 22.44 -23.45 -19.60
N ASN A 65 21.28 -24.10 -19.50
CA ASN A 65 19.99 -23.41 -19.49
C ASN A 65 19.85 -22.50 -18.26
N ALA A 66 20.21 -23.00 -17.08
CA ALA A 66 20.23 -22.24 -15.84
C ALA A 66 21.15 -21.02 -15.94
N SER A 67 22.35 -21.21 -16.48
CA SER A 67 23.35 -20.14 -16.63
C SER A 67 22.87 -19.04 -17.58
N ILE A 68 22.26 -19.41 -18.72
CA ILE A 68 21.69 -18.47 -19.68
C ILE A 68 20.52 -17.71 -19.04
N ALA A 69 19.59 -18.42 -18.40
CA ALA A 69 18.44 -17.79 -17.75
C ALA A 69 18.88 -16.82 -16.65
N PHE A 70 19.80 -17.24 -15.77
CA PHE A 70 20.35 -16.38 -14.72
C PHE A 70 21.02 -15.13 -15.30
N TRP A 71 21.85 -15.30 -16.33
CA TRP A 71 22.57 -14.19 -16.96
C TRP A 71 21.61 -13.22 -17.64
N ASP A 72 20.62 -13.71 -18.39
CA ASP A 72 19.62 -12.89 -19.07
C ASP A 72 18.76 -12.12 -18.05
N ILE A 73 18.29 -12.77 -16.98
CA ILE A 73 17.50 -12.08 -15.95
C ILE A 73 18.34 -11.01 -15.25
N THR A 74 19.59 -11.32 -14.89
CA THR A 74 20.46 -10.39 -14.15
C THR A 74 20.93 -9.22 -15.00
N ASN A 75 21.30 -9.45 -16.26
CA ASN A 75 21.94 -8.44 -17.11
C ASN A 75 20.96 -7.76 -18.08
N LYS A 76 19.97 -8.48 -18.60
CA LYS A 76 18.93 -7.92 -19.49
C LYS A 76 17.64 -7.55 -18.75
N GLY A 77 17.48 -7.98 -17.51
CA GLY A 77 16.30 -7.75 -16.70
C GLY A 77 15.12 -8.68 -17.01
N SER A 78 15.26 -9.61 -17.96
CA SER A 78 14.22 -10.58 -18.27
C SER A 78 14.75 -11.80 -19.03
N TYR A 79 14.05 -12.92 -18.92
CA TYR A 79 14.31 -14.13 -19.71
C TYR A 79 12.99 -14.75 -20.16
N LYS A 80 12.93 -15.15 -21.44
CA LYS A 80 11.75 -15.78 -22.03
C LYS A 80 11.88 -17.29 -21.93
N PHE A 81 11.18 -17.88 -20.96
CA PHE A 81 11.23 -19.31 -20.68
C PHE A 81 10.12 -20.04 -21.43
N TYR A 82 10.49 -20.79 -22.46
CA TYR A 82 9.55 -21.59 -23.24
C TYR A 82 9.36 -22.96 -22.59
N TYR A 83 8.10 -23.33 -22.34
CA TYR A 83 7.73 -24.61 -21.77
C TYR A 83 6.69 -25.30 -22.66
N SER A 84 6.78 -26.62 -22.75
CA SER A 84 5.85 -27.43 -23.54
C SER A 84 4.96 -28.24 -22.61
N LEU A 85 3.67 -27.89 -22.54
CA LEU A 85 2.67 -28.67 -21.80
C LEU A 85 2.13 -29.85 -22.60
N SER A 86 2.31 -29.88 -23.92
CA SER A 86 1.75 -30.89 -24.82
C SER A 86 2.64 -31.09 -26.03
N GLN A 87 2.66 -32.32 -26.58
CA GLN A 87 3.38 -32.67 -27.82
C GLN A 87 2.95 -31.83 -29.04
N SER A 88 1.83 -31.11 -28.95
CA SER A 88 1.35 -30.19 -29.99
C SER A 88 1.94 -28.80 -29.80
N ASN A 89 3.11 -28.52 -30.41
CA ASN A 89 3.67 -27.19 -30.80
C ASN A 89 3.03 -25.92 -30.17
N SER A 90 2.90 -25.84 -28.85
CA SER A 90 2.42 -24.64 -28.19
C SER A 90 3.61 -23.73 -27.92
N ASN A 91 3.65 -22.54 -28.52
CA ASN A 91 4.63 -21.48 -28.24
C ASN A 91 4.38 -20.81 -26.87
N SER A 92 4.04 -21.60 -25.86
CA SER A 92 3.79 -21.14 -24.51
C SER A 92 5.11 -20.75 -23.85
N PHE A 93 5.12 -19.60 -23.19
CA PHE A 93 6.29 -19.12 -22.47
C PHE A 93 5.88 -18.38 -21.21
N TRP A 94 6.77 -18.39 -20.24
CA TRP A 94 6.74 -17.48 -19.10
C TRP A 94 7.82 -16.42 -19.27
N LEU A 95 7.48 -15.18 -18.96
CA LEU A 95 8.46 -14.10 -18.85
C LEU A 95 9.00 -14.09 -17.42
N LEU A 96 10.26 -14.46 -17.25
CA LEU A 96 10.93 -14.48 -15.96
C LEU A 96 11.59 -13.13 -15.73
N LEU A 97 11.27 -12.49 -14.61
CA LEU A 97 11.78 -11.18 -14.22
C LEU A 97 12.48 -11.27 -12.86
N PRO A 98 13.40 -10.35 -12.54
CA PRO A 98 13.96 -10.26 -11.21
C PRO A 98 12.90 -9.77 -10.21
N ASN A 99 12.72 -10.52 -9.12
CA ASN A 99 11.89 -10.06 -8.03
C ASN A 99 12.67 -9.04 -7.19
N LYS A 100 12.26 -7.77 -7.26
CA LYS A 100 12.92 -6.66 -6.54
C LYS A 100 12.63 -6.66 -5.04
N ASN A 101 11.49 -7.22 -4.62
CA ASN A 101 11.02 -7.21 -3.24
C ASN A 101 10.66 -8.64 -2.80
N PRO A 102 11.65 -9.53 -2.61
CA PRO A 102 11.39 -10.90 -2.20
C PRO A 102 10.80 -10.92 -0.78
N ILE A 103 9.64 -11.55 -0.66
CA ILE A 103 8.98 -11.73 0.64
C ILE A 103 9.71 -12.86 1.39
N PRO A 104 10.29 -12.60 2.58
CA PRO A 104 10.97 -13.64 3.34
C PRO A 104 9.97 -14.72 3.78
N LYS A 105 10.46 -15.95 3.94
CA LYS A 105 9.62 -17.03 4.49
C LYS A 105 9.23 -16.65 5.91
N THR A 106 7.93 -16.52 6.18
CA THR A 106 7.47 -16.30 7.55
C THR A 106 7.77 -17.56 8.38
N LYS A 107 8.37 -17.37 9.55
CA LYS A 107 8.63 -18.47 10.51
C LYS A 107 7.47 -18.66 11.48
N LEU A 108 6.51 -17.74 11.47
CA LEU A 108 5.37 -17.72 12.36
C LEU A 108 4.32 -18.73 11.89
N ASN A 109 3.73 -19.43 12.85
CA ASN A 109 2.56 -20.25 12.61
C ASN A 109 1.35 -19.35 12.27
N ILE A 110 0.39 -19.86 11.48
CA ILE A 110 -0.89 -19.20 11.17
C ILE A 110 -1.57 -18.64 12.43
N HIS A 111 -1.56 -19.38 13.54
CA HIS A 111 -2.15 -18.90 14.80
C HIS A 111 -1.42 -17.69 15.38
N GLN A 112 -0.09 -17.64 15.27
CA GLN A 112 0.71 -16.51 15.74
C GLN A 112 0.50 -15.27 14.84
N LEU A 113 0.37 -15.49 13.54
CA LEU A 113 0.02 -14.43 12.59
C LEU A 113 -1.36 -13.85 12.89
N ALA A 114 -2.35 -14.69 13.15
CA ALA A 114 -3.69 -14.25 13.48
C ALA A 114 -3.70 -13.37 14.74
N VAL A 115 -3.02 -13.80 15.81
CA VAL A 115 -2.90 -12.99 17.04
C VAL A 115 -2.22 -11.65 16.75
N MET A 116 -1.14 -11.65 15.97
CA MET A 116 -0.42 -10.43 15.62
C MET A 116 -1.28 -9.47 14.78
N ILE A 117 -2.07 -10.01 13.83
CA ILE A 117 -3.00 -9.21 13.02
C ILE A 117 -4.07 -8.58 13.91
N SER A 118 -4.70 -9.35 14.79
CA SER A 118 -5.71 -8.82 15.73
C SER A 118 -5.14 -7.75 16.67
N GLU A 119 -3.89 -7.91 17.12
CA GLU A 119 -3.22 -6.87 17.92
C GLU A 119 -2.94 -5.60 17.10
N MET A 120 -2.58 -5.73 15.83
CA MET A 120 -2.38 -4.58 14.94
C MET A 120 -3.70 -3.87 14.63
N GLU A 121 -4.77 -4.61 14.31
CA GLU A 121 -6.11 -4.07 14.10
C GLU A 121 -6.59 -3.29 15.32
N LYS A 122 -6.38 -3.83 16.53
CA LYS A 122 -6.70 -3.13 17.78
C LYS A 122 -5.92 -1.82 17.91
N LYS A 123 -4.61 -1.84 17.65
CA LYS A 123 -3.79 -0.61 17.72
C LYS A 123 -4.23 0.44 16.72
N ILE A 124 -4.63 0.02 15.51
CA ILE A 124 -5.17 0.93 14.49
C ILE A 124 -6.48 1.54 14.98
N ALA A 125 -7.38 0.74 15.56
CA ALA A 125 -8.64 1.23 16.12
C ALA A 125 -8.41 2.22 17.28
N ASP A 126 -7.47 1.91 18.18
CA ASP A 126 -7.10 2.80 19.30
C ASP A 126 -6.54 4.14 18.77
N GLN A 127 -5.63 4.10 17.79
CA GLN A 127 -5.08 5.29 17.15
C GLN A 127 -6.14 6.12 16.41
N GLN A 128 -7.08 5.45 15.73
CA GLN A 128 -8.19 6.13 15.06
C GLN A 128 -9.08 6.85 16.06
N SER A 129 -9.42 6.19 17.17
CA SER A 129 -10.18 6.81 18.26
C SER A 129 -9.47 8.03 18.85
N GLU A 130 -8.15 7.95 19.03
CA GLU A 130 -7.36 9.06 19.56
C GLU A 130 -7.35 10.25 18.59
N MET A 131 -7.18 9.99 17.29
CA MET A 131 -7.28 11.02 16.26
C MET A 131 -8.66 11.69 16.22
N ASP A 132 -9.74 10.94 16.39
CA ASP A 132 -11.09 11.49 16.39
C ASP A 132 -11.36 12.34 17.64
N ILE A 133 -10.83 11.95 18.80
CA ILE A 133 -10.86 12.79 20.01
C ILE A 133 -10.08 14.10 19.77
N MET A 134 -8.88 14.03 19.20
CA MET A 134 -8.08 15.22 18.90
C MET A 134 -8.78 16.14 17.88
N ARG A 135 -9.38 15.58 16.83
CA ARG A 135 -10.17 16.35 15.85
C ARG A 135 -11.32 17.11 16.51
N ASN A 136 -12.05 16.47 17.43
CA ASN A 136 -13.13 17.12 18.17
C ASN A 136 -12.62 18.26 19.08
N GLN A 137 -11.46 18.09 19.72
CA GLN A 137 -10.84 19.15 20.51
C GLN A 137 -10.42 20.34 19.65
N ILE A 138 -9.89 20.09 18.45
CA ILE A 138 -9.54 21.15 17.49
C ILE A 138 -10.80 21.93 17.09
N ALA A 139 -11.87 21.23 16.69
CA ALA A 139 -13.13 21.87 16.32
C ALA A 139 -13.74 22.72 17.45
N ASP A 140 -13.71 22.23 18.70
CA ASP A 140 -14.18 22.98 19.87
C ASP A 140 -13.32 24.24 20.13
N LEU A 141 -12.00 24.13 19.99
CA LEU A 141 -11.10 25.27 20.12
C LEU A 141 -11.32 26.31 19.02
N GLU A 142 -11.57 25.89 17.78
CA GLU A 142 -11.92 26.78 16.66
C GLU A 142 -13.23 27.52 16.91
N LEU A 143 -14.28 26.84 17.37
CA LEU A 143 -15.56 27.47 17.72
C LEU A 143 -15.40 28.51 18.83
N LYS A 144 -14.61 28.20 19.87
CA LYS A 144 -14.30 29.15 20.96
C LYS A 144 -13.56 30.38 20.44
N SER A 145 -12.60 30.20 19.53
CA SER A 145 -11.85 31.30 18.90
C SER A 145 -12.78 32.26 18.15
N ILE A 146 -13.70 31.73 17.32
CA ILE A 146 -14.70 32.53 16.58
C ILE A 146 -15.58 33.33 17.53
N CYS A 147 -16.06 32.72 18.62
CA CYS A 147 -16.90 33.41 19.59
C CYS A 147 -16.18 34.59 20.28
N ILE A 148 -14.89 34.41 20.59
CA ILE A 148 -14.07 35.46 21.18
C ILE A 148 -13.86 36.60 20.17
N ALA A 149 -13.52 36.29 18.91
CA ALA A 149 -13.33 37.28 17.86
C ALA A 149 -14.59 38.16 17.64
N ASN A 150 -15.78 37.56 17.61
CA ASN A 150 -17.05 38.28 17.49
C ASN A 150 -17.36 39.17 18.70
N LYS A 151 -16.96 38.74 19.91
CA LYS A 151 -17.15 39.56 21.11
C LYS A 151 -16.23 40.78 21.09
N VAL A 152 -15.00 40.64 20.61
CA VAL A 152 -14.03 41.74 20.48
C VAL A 152 -14.47 42.79 19.44
N SER A 153 -15.11 42.40 18.33
CA SER A 153 -15.63 43.35 17.34
C SER A 153 -16.88 44.11 17.82
N SER A 154 -17.64 43.57 18.77
CA SER A 154 -18.82 44.20 19.36
C SER A 154 -18.50 45.18 20.51
N VAL A 155 -17.26 45.17 21.02
CA VAL A 155 -16.81 46.21 21.96
C VAL A 155 -16.66 47.48 21.15
N SER A 156 -17.69 48.34 21.21
CA SER A 156 -17.66 49.70 20.70
C SER A 156 -16.36 50.35 21.15
N THR A 157 -15.47 50.60 20.19
CA THR A 157 -14.29 51.42 20.37
C THR A 157 -14.80 52.78 20.82
N ARG A 158 -14.94 52.96 22.14
CA ARG A 158 -15.07 54.27 22.76
C ARG A 158 -13.73 54.91 22.50
N THR A 159 -13.61 55.55 21.34
CA THR A 159 -12.52 56.42 20.96
C THR A 159 -12.47 57.50 22.02
N HIS A 160 -11.74 57.22 23.09
CA HIS A 160 -11.32 58.24 24.02
C HIS A 160 -10.26 59.01 23.24
N THR A 161 -10.67 60.11 22.63
CA THR A 161 -9.79 61.18 22.16
C THR A 161 -9.06 61.73 23.38
N LEU A 162 -8.04 60.99 23.82
CA LEU A 162 -7.10 61.40 24.83
C LEU A 162 -6.11 62.34 24.13
N TRP A 163 -6.42 63.64 24.25
CA TRP A 163 -5.48 64.75 24.31
C TRP A 163 -4.26 64.67 23.38
N LYS A 164 -4.33 65.41 22.27
CA LYS A 164 -3.14 65.96 21.63
C LYS A 164 -2.42 66.84 22.65
N ASN A 165 -1.35 66.33 23.23
CA ASN A 165 -0.29 67.19 23.72
C ASN A 165 0.65 67.37 22.53
N ASP A 166 0.53 68.53 21.92
CA ASP A 166 1.59 69.12 21.12
C ASP A 166 2.74 69.38 22.09
N ASP A 167 3.81 68.58 22.00
CA ASP A 167 5.12 68.98 22.49
C ASP A 167 6.17 68.42 21.54
N ASP A 168 6.73 69.36 20.79
CA ASP A 168 7.92 69.23 19.99
C ASP A 168 9.05 68.63 20.83
N ASN A 169 9.65 67.54 20.38
CA ASN A 169 11.09 67.38 20.58
C ASN A 169 11.72 66.48 19.53
N ASP A 170 12.60 67.09 18.75
CA ASP A 170 13.67 66.46 18.00
C ASP A 170 14.42 65.44 18.87
N THR A 171 14.54 64.19 18.43
CA THR A 171 15.83 63.48 18.46
C THR A 171 15.83 62.27 17.52
N ASP A 172 16.49 62.46 16.37
CA ASP A 172 17.55 61.60 15.85
C ASP A 172 17.89 60.34 16.69
N ASN A 173 17.71 59.15 16.10
CA ASN A 173 18.80 58.18 15.83
C ASN A 173 18.28 56.79 15.44
N GLY A 174 18.85 56.25 14.36
CA GLY A 174 19.43 54.90 14.36
C GLY A 174 18.52 53.67 14.27
N ILE A 175 18.45 53.10 13.06
CA ILE A 175 18.72 51.69 12.68
C ILE A 175 18.42 50.62 13.74
N VAL A 176 17.59 49.61 13.40
CA VAL A 176 17.94 48.17 13.36
C VAL A 176 16.78 47.38 12.72
N ASP A 177 17.16 46.46 11.83
CA ASP A 177 16.37 45.46 11.10
C ASP A 177 15.47 44.59 11.99
N GLN A 178 14.31 44.16 11.48
CA GLN A 178 13.82 42.78 11.70
C GLN A 178 12.63 42.40 10.81
N GLU A 179 12.95 41.53 9.86
CA GLU A 179 12.18 40.38 9.35
C GLU A 179 10.66 40.52 9.18
N ASP A 180 10.26 40.75 7.92
CA ASP A 180 8.95 40.44 7.39
C ASP A 180 8.73 38.91 7.37
N ASP A 181 8.27 38.36 8.48
CA ASP A 181 7.65 37.02 8.54
C ASP A 181 6.31 37.05 7.78
N ARG A 182 6.41 36.87 6.45
CA ARG A 182 5.30 36.49 5.59
C ARG A 182 4.81 35.10 5.97
N LEU A 183 3.90 35.04 6.95
CA LEU A 183 3.03 33.88 7.14
C LEU A 183 2.14 33.73 5.90
N ASN A 184 2.58 32.88 4.98
CA ASN A 184 1.76 32.27 3.95
C ASN A 184 0.66 31.43 4.64
N THR A 185 -0.47 32.05 4.96
CA THR A 185 -1.73 31.32 5.14
C THR A 185 -2.18 30.87 3.77
N ALA A 186 -1.71 29.70 3.34
CA ALA A 186 -2.32 28.95 2.26
C ALA A 186 -3.75 28.64 2.68
N PHE A 187 -4.70 29.39 2.14
CA PHE A 187 -6.11 29.02 2.07
C PHE A 187 -6.18 27.63 1.44
N ILE A 188 -6.47 26.62 2.25
CA ILE A 188 -6.94 25.33 1.74
C ILE A 188 -8.41 25.58 1.43
N SER A 189 -8.74 25.64 0.14
CA SER A 189 -10.11 25.72 -0.34
C SER A 189 -10.89 24.50 0.13
N ASP A 190 -12.09 24.70 0.65
CA ASP A 190 -13.02 23.68 1.16
C ASP A 190 -13.60 22.73 0.08
N ASP A 191 -12.95 22.58 -1.08
CA ASP A 191 -13.53 21.91 -2.26
C ASP A 191 -13.11 20.44 -2.45
N ASP A 192 -12.29 19.85 -1.57
CA ASP A 192 -11.83 18.45 -1.70
C ASP A 192 -12.21 17.57 -0.50
N ILE A 193 -13.50 17.54 -0.14
CA ILE A 193 -14.05 16.43 0.66
C ILE A 193 -14.60 15.38 -0.34
N PRO A 194 -13.94 14.23 -0.54
CA PRO A 194 -14.53 13.16 -1.33
C PRO A 194 -15.78 12.62 -0.61
N ASP A 195 -16.90 12.56 -1.34
CA ASP A 195 -18.15 11.94 -0.93
C ASP A 195 -17.86 10.57 -0.27
N LEU A 196 -18.11 10.50 1.04
CA LEU A 196 -18.07 9.25 1.77
C LEU A 196 -19.25 8.40 1.30
N ILE A 197 -18.89 7.39 0.52
CA ILE A 197 -19.71 6.28 0.05
C ILE A 197 -20.65 5.81 1.17
N GLU A 198 -21.94 5.91 0.88
CA GLU A 198 -23.02 5.35 1.68
C GLU A 198 -22.82 3.84 1.83
N CYS A 199 -22.53 3.39 3.05
CA CYS A 199 -22.63 1.99 3.42
C CYS A 199 -24.11 1.63 3.49
N SER A 200 -24.65 1.10 2.41
CA SER A 200 -25.94 0.41 2.37
C SER A 200 -25.81 -0.89 3.16
N SER A 201 -26.29 -0.86 4.40
CA SER A 201 -26.62 -2.05 5.17
C SER A 201 -27.96 -2.59 4.70
N ASP A 202 -27.97 -3.36 3.61
CA ASP A 202 -29.14 -4.17 3.27
C ASP A 202 -29.12 -5.43 4.13
N SER A 203 -30.15 -5.47 4.96
CA SER A 203 -30.47 -6.48 5.96
C SER A 203 -31.17 -7.64 5.28
N ASP A 204 -30.89 -8.84 5.78
CA ASP A 204 -31.77 -10.00 5.91
C ASP A 204 -32.97 -10.09 4.95
N ASP A 205 -32.96 -11.09 4.06
CA ASP A 205 -34.21 -11.76 3.72
C ASP A 205 -34.08 -13.28 3.76
N ASP A 206 -35.05 -13.81 4.47
CA ASP A 206 -35.31 -15.17 4.88
C ASP A 206 -35.72 -16.05 3.67
N SER A 207 -35.91 -17.36 3.95
CA SER A 207 -36.65 -18.32 3.11
C SER A 207 -35.79 -19.03 2.03
N SER A 208 -35.83 -20.35 1.85
CA SER A 208 -36.77 -21.37 2.31
C SER A 208 -36.14 -22.76 2.13
N ASP A 209 -36.42 -23.61 3.11
CA ASP A 209 -36.96 -24.96 2.98
C ASP A 209 -36.62 -25.86 1.77
N ASP A 210 -36.10 -27.05 2.13
CA ASP A 210 -36.60 -28.38 1.73
C ASP A 210 -37.11 -28.57 0.30
N MET A 211 -36.34 -29.29 -0.53
CA MET A 211 -36.94 -30.19 -1.53
C MET A 211 -36.02 -31.35 -1.97
N PHE A 212 -36.47 -32.56 -1.58
CA PHE A 212 -36.37 -33.86 -2.26
C PHE A 212 -35.06 -34.68 -2.27
N SER A 213 -35.02 -35.60 -1.28
CA SER A 213 -35.20 -37.06 -1.46
C SER A 213 -34.91 -37.69 -2.84
N ARG A 214 -34.04 -38.71 -2.79
CA ARG A 214 -34.07 -40.01 -3.50
C ARG A 214 -34.09 -39.99 -5.03
N VAL A 215 -33.10 -40.64 -5.64
CA VAL A 215 -33.33 -41.86 -6.45
C VAL A 215 -32.15 -42.82 -6.28
N ILE A 216 -32.47 -44.00 -5.75
CA ILE A 216 -31.69 -45.24 -5.88
C ILE A 216 -32.08 -45.83 -7.24
N CYS A 217 -31.09 -46.21 -8.04
CA CYS A 217 -31.10 -47.36 -8.96
C CYS A 217 -29.65 -47.76 -9.22
#